data_AF-A0A136LLN0-F1
#
_entry.id   AF-A0A136LLN0-F1
#
_cell.length_a   1.000
_cell.length_b   1.000
_cell.length_c   1.000
_cell.angle_alpha   90.00
_cell.angle_beta   90.00
_cell.angle_gamma   90.00
#
_symmetry.space_group_name_H-M   'P 1'
#
loop_
_entity.id
_entity.type
_entity.pdbx_description
1 polymer ?
#
loop_
_entity_poly.entity_id
_entity_poly.type
_entity_poly.pdbx_seq_one_letter_code
_entity_poly.pdbx_strand_id
1 'polypeptide(L)'
;MSARIFKIDHTKPFFVFDTPGDWHATVLGHYIFDVRGDYIGFIKGEQHDVFTASGEWIGNLYPDGRIIRKRSQSRPPLLTVLPPKPAKPANLPARAPLPPQNGELGFDKIDVLEEDPEIFKRLSDLTPDAD
;
A
#
# COMPACT_ATOMS: atom_id res chain seq x y z
N MET A 1 19.64 16.22 14.66
CA MET A 1 18.26 16.55 14.21
C MET A 1 17.50 15.24 14.14
N SER A 2 16.50 15.02 15.00
CA SER A 2 15.67 13.81 14.91
C SER A 2 14.77 13.93 13.68
N ALA A 3 14.89 13.04 12.70
CA ALA A 3 13.96 12.96 11.58
C ALA A 3 12.54 12.78 12.14
N ARG A 4 11.56 13.54 11.65
CA ARG A 4 10.16 13.36 12.05
C ARG A 4 9.72 11.95 11.64
N ILE A 5 9.27 11.17 12.62
CA ILE A 5 8.70 9.84 12.37
C ILE A 5 7.39 10.04 11.61
N PHE A 6 7.28 9.39 10.45
CA PHE A 6 6.05 9.35 9.68
C PHE A 6 4.98 8.57 10.44
N LYS A 7 3.84 9.21 10.66
CA LYS A 7 2.67 8.61 11.29
C LYS A 7 1.45 8.84 10.41
N ILE A 8 0.67 7.78 10.22
CA ILE A 8 -0.61 7.85 9.52
C ILE A 8 -1.68 8.20 10.55
N ASP A 9 -2.46 9.24 10.28
CA ASP A 9 -3.67 9.52 11.06
C ASP A 9 -4.74 8.50 10.68
N HIS A 10 -4.88 7.45 11.48
CA HIS A 10 -5.82 6.35 11.24
C HIS A 10 -7.30 6.78 11.18
N THR A 11 -7.63 8.00 11.62
CA THR A 11 -9.00 8.53 11.58
C THR A 11 -9.32 9.24 10.26
N LYS A 12 -8.33 9.48 9.41
CA LYS A 12 -8.48 10.22 8.16
C LYS A 12 -8.05 9.40 6.95
N PRO A 13 -8.63 9.67 5.77
CA PRO A 13 -8.13 9.13 4.53
C PRO A 13 -6.67 9.53 4.29
N PHE A 14 -5.83 8.55 3.97
CA PHE A 14 -4.48 8.77 3.45
C PHE A 14 -4.41 8.18 2.04
N PHE A 15 -3.91 8.96 1.08
CA PHE A 15 -4.04 8.62 -0.35
C PHE A 15 -2.77 7.96 -0.85
N VAL A 16 -2.96 6.91 -1.65
CA VAL A 16 -1.88 6.12 -2.24
C VAL A 16 -1.78 6.44 -3.72
N PHE A 17 -0.59 6.85 -4.13
CA PHE A 17 -0.28 7.25 -5.50
C PHE A 17 0.88 6.40 -6.05
N ASP A 18 1.06 6.43 -7.36
CA ASP A 18 2.31 6.06 -8.01
C ASP A 18 3.18 7.29 -8.32
N THR A 19 4.36 7.08 -8.91
CA THR A 19 5.28 8.16 -9.32
C THR A 19 4.65 9.15 -10.32
N PRO A 20 3.92 8.74 -11.37
CA PRO A 20 3.14 9.66 -12.22
C PRO A 20 2.10 10.49 -11.47
N GLY A 21 1.62 9.99 -10.34
CA GLY A 21 0.66 10.66 -9.47
C GLY A 21 -0.78 10.17 -9.65
N ASP A 22 -0.97 9.02 -10.28
CA ASP A 22 -2.27 8.38 -10.38
C ASP A 22 -2.70 7.87 -9.00
N TRP A 23 -3.96 8.11 -8.66
CA TRP A 23 -4.54 7.68 -7.39
C TRP A 23 -5.05 6.25 -7.50
N HIS A 24 -4.41 5.34 -6.78
CA HIS A 24 -4.74 3.91 -6.81
C HIS A 24 -5.62 3.47 -5.63
N ALA A 25 -5.36 4.00 -4.44
CA ALA A 25 -6.00 3.52 -3.23
C ALA A 25 -6.11 4.57 -2.12
N THR A 26 -6.93 4.26 -1.12
CA THR A 26 -7.06 5.05 0.10
C THR A 26 -6.88 4.15 1.31
N VAL A 27 -5.97 4.56 2.18
CA VAL A 27 -5.79 3.99 3.51
C VAL A 27 -6.79 4.65 4.46
N LEU A 28 -7.53 3.85 5.22
CA LEU A 28 -8.35 4.29 6.33
C LEU A 28 -8.19 3.31 7.49
N GLY A 29 -7.81 3.81 8.66
CA GLY A 29 -7.34 2.94 9.75
C GLY A 29 -6.05 2.21 9.35
N HIS A 30 -6.11 0.88 9.37
CA HIS A 30 -5.02 0.00 8.90
C HIS A 30 -5.36 -0.68 7.57
N TYR A 31 -6.49 -0.34 6.96
CA TYR A 31 -7.01 -1.01 5.78
C TYR A 31 -6.82 -0.14 4.54
N ILE A 32 -6.62 -0.80 3.41
CA ILE A 32 -6.43 -0.20 2.10
C ILE A 32 -7.65 -0.55 1.26
N PHE A 33 -8.26 0.47 0.68
CA PHE A 33 -9.41 0.36 -0.18
C PHE A 33 -9.08 0.90 -1.56
N ASP A 34 -9.62 0.29 -2.60
CA ASP A 34 -9.56 0.87 -3.94
C ASP A 34 -10.42 2.14 -4.05
N VAL A 35 -10.39 2.80 -5.20
CA VAL A 35 -11.19 4.00 -5.49
C VAL A 35 -12.71 3.77 -5.42
N ARG A 36 -13.17 2.51 -5.45
CA ARG A 36 -14.58 2.13 -5.31
C ARG A 36 -14.95 1.78 -3.87
N GLY A 37 -13.98 1.70 -2.97
CA GLY A 37 -14.13 1.33 -1.57
C GLY A 37 -14.08 -0.16 -1.29
N ASP A 38 -13.61 -0.96 -2.25
CA ASP A 38 -13.44 -2.39 -2.05
C ASP A 38 -12.12 -2.65 -1.31
N TYR A 39 -12.14 -3.55 -0.34
CA TYR A 39 -10.96 -3.90 0.47
C TYR A 39 -9.93 -4.65 -0.38
N ILE A 40 -8.70 -4.12 -0.45
CA ILE A 40 -7.63 -4.65 -1.31
C ILE A 40 -6.33 -4.97 -0.56
N GLY A 41 -6.17 -4.50 0.67
CA GLY A 41 -4.94 -4.74 1.43
C GLY A 41 -4.93 -4.08 2.79
N PHE A 42 -3.82 -4.18 3.51
CA PHE A 42 -3.68 -3.62 4.85
C PHE A 42 -2.25 -3.20 5.15
N ILE A 43 -2.09 -2.36 6.16
CA ILE A 43 -0.82 -1.87 6.67
C ILE A 43 -0.54 -2.49 8.03
N LYS A 44 0.70 -2.93 8.26
CA LYS A 44 1.14 -3.51 9.51
C LYS A 44 2.49 -2.95 9.95
N GLY A 45 2.71 -2.90 11.26
CA GLY A 45 4.01 -2.57 11.85
C GLY A 45 4.34 -1.08 11.82
N GLU A 46 5.46 -0.73 12.44
CA GLU A 46 5.92 0.66 12.57
C GLU A 46 6.54 1.20 11.27
N GLN A 47 7.02 0.30 10.40
CA GLN A 47 7.58 0.62 9.09
C GLN A 47 6.50 0.78 8.01
N HIS A 48 5.21 0.69 8.39
CA HIS A 48 4.07 0.76 7.46
C HIS A 48 4.19 -0.26 6.32
N ASP A 49 4.49 -1.51 6.66
CA ASP A 49 4.53 -2.61 5.70
C ASP A 49 3.15 -2.80 5.08
N VAL A 50 3.10 -2.82 3.74
CA VAL A 50 1.88 -2.96 2.95
C VAL A 50 1.74 -4.39 2.50
N PHE A 51 0.57 -4.96 2.78
CA PHE A 51 0.18 -6.30 2.37
C PHE A 51 -1.06 -6.24 1.48
N THR A 52 -1.12 -7.11 0.48
CA THR A 52 -2.35 -7.38 -0.28
C THR A 52 -3.40 -8.06 0.61
N ALA A 53 -4.64 -8.12 0.14
CA ALA A 53 -5.72 -8.83 0.83
C ALA A 53 -5.44 -10.35 1.00
N SER A 54 -4.52 -10.92 0.20
CA SER A 54 -4.07 -12.31 0.32
C SER A 54 -2.87 -12.50 1.26
N GLY A 55 -2.29 -11.42 1.77
CA GLY A 55 -1.14 -11.47 2.68
C GLY A 55 0.23 -11.39 2.02
N GLU A 56 0.31 -11.05 0.72
CA GLU A 56 1.60 -10.79 0.07
C GLU A 56 2.12 -9.43 0.51
N TRP A 57 3.35 -9.39 1.06
CA TRP A 57 4.04 -8.13 1.31
C TRP A 57 4.51 -7.54 -0.01
N ILE A 58 4.21 -6.27 -0.24
CA ILE A 58 4.55 -5.60 -1.50
C ILE A 58 5.48 -4.40 -1.32
N GLY A 59 5.64 -3.87 -0.11
CA GLY A 59 6.54 -2.75 0.15
C GLY A 59 6.20 -2.00 1.45
N ASN A 60 6.73 -0.80 1.60
CA ASN A 60 6.43 0.10 2.71
C ASN A 60 5.71 1.34 2.19
N LEU A 61 4.68 1.79 2.91
CA LEU A 61 4.02 3.05 2.60
C LEU A 61 4.87 4.23 3.07
N TYR A 62 5.17 5.14 2.15
CA TYR A 62 5.98 6.33 2.41
C TYR A 62 5.10 7.57 2.67
N PRO A 63 5.67 8.64 3.26
CA PRO A 63 4.92 9.84 3.61
C PRO A 63 4.28 10.57 2.44
N ASP A 64 4.80 10.35 1.23
CA ASP A 64 4.33 10.92 -0.02
C ASP A 64 3.22 10.08 -0.69
N GLY A 65 2.76 9.01 -0.05
CA GLY A 65 1.67 8.19 -0.56
C GLY A 65 2.12 7.05 -1.46
N ARG A 66 3.42 6.86 -1.68
CA ARG A 66 3.89 5.77 -2.56
C ARG A 66 4.22 4.52 -1.79
N ILE A 67 4.03 3.37 -2.43
CA ILE A 67 4.45 2.08 -1.89
C ILE A 67 5.81 1.78 -2.48
N ILE A 68 6.83 1.80 -1.63
CA ILE A 68 8.22 1.69 -2.06
C ILE A 68 8.87 0.47 -1.42
N ARG A 69 9.68 -0.25 -2.21
CA ARG A 69 10.55 -1.32 -1.71
C ARG A 69 11.95 -1.19 -2.31
N LYS A 70 12.95 -1.80 -1.66
CA LYS A 70 14.27 -1.92 -2.30
C LYS A 70 14.22 -2.97 -3.39
N ARG A 71 14.90 -2.72 -4.51
CA ARG A 71 14.96 -3.64 -5.66
C ARG A 71 15.58 -4.98 -5.30
N SER A 72 16.53 -5.01 -4.36
CA SER A 72 17.18 -6.23 -3.88
C SER A 72 16.50 -6.88 -2.66
N GLN A 73 15.37 -6.34 -2.20
CA GLN A 73 14.72 -6.84 -1.00
C GLN A 73 14.03 -8.18 -1.28
N SER A 74 14.41 -9.19 -0.50
CA SER A 74 13.69 -10.47 -0.49
C SER A 74 12.26 -10.25 0.01
N ARG A 75 11.30 -10.87 -0.68
CA ARG A 75 9.89 -10.88 -0.25
C ARG A 75 9.74 -11.87 0.91
N PRO A 76 9.18 -11.44 2.06
CA PRO A 76 8.87 -12.38 3.13
C PRO A 76 7.81 -13.40 2.68
N PRO A 77 7.67 -14.52 3.40
CA PRO A 77 6.59 -15.48 3.14
C PRO A 77 5.21 -14.82 3.22
N LEU A 78 4.23 -15.41 2.53
CA LEU A 78 2.84 -14.99 2.59
C LEU A 78 2.33 -15.01 4.04
N LEU A 79 1.67 -13.93 4.46
CA LEU A 79 0.99 -13.94 5.76
C LEU A 79 -0.21 -14.87 5.72
N THR A 80 -0.24 -15.84 6.63
CA THR A 80 -1.34 -16.80 6.76
C THR A 80 -2.43 -16.32 7.70
N VAL A 81 -2.09 -15.49 8.69
CA VAL A 81 -3.04 -14.88 9.63
C VAL A 81 -3.33 -13.45 9.16
N LEU A 82 -4.46 -13.30 8.49
CA LEU A 82 -4.92 -12.05 7.92
C LEU A 82 -5.85 -11.31 8.89
N PRO A 83 -5.87 -9.97 8.86
CA PRO A 83 -6.90 -9.23 9.57
C PRO A 83 -8.29 -9.55 8.99
N PRO A 84 -9.36 -9.47 9.79
CA PRO A 84 -10.70 -9.66 9.28
C PRO A 84 -11.02 -8.61 8.21
N LYS A 85 -11.71 -9.04 7.14
CA LYS A 85 -12.13 -8.13 6.08
C LYS A 85 -13.01 -7.02 6.67
N PRO A 86 -12.63 -5.73 6.51
CA PRO A 86 -13.43 -4.62 7.01
C PRO A 86 -14.72 -4.46 6.20
N ALA A 87 -15.71 -3.81 6.79
CA ALA A 87 -16.86 -3.32 6.06
C ALA A 87 -16.44 -2.23 5.06
N LYS A 88 -17.16 -2.13 3.95
CA LYS A 88 -16.98 -1.07 2.97
C LYS A 88 -17.19 0.30 3.64
N PRO A 89 -16.24 1.25 3.57
CA PRO A 89 -16.40 2.53 4.24
C PRO A 89 -17.52 3.34 3.60
N ALA A 90 -18.39 3.93 4.42
CA ALA A 90 -19.50 4.75 3.93
C ALA A 90 -19.03 6.07 3.30
N ASN A 91 -17.91 6.63 3.77
CA ASN A 91 -17.46 7.99 3.46
C ASN A 91 -16.03 8.01 2.91
N LEU A 92 -15.76 7.24 1.86
CA LEU A 92 -14.51 7.44 1.12
C LEU A 92 -14.58 8.74 0.29
N PRO A 93 -13.47 9.48 0.19
CA PRO A 93 -13.41 10.67 -0.66
C PRO A 93 -13.75 10.32 -2.11
N ALA A 94 -14.57 11.14 -2.77
CA ALA A 94 -14.87 10.96 -4.20
C ALA A 94 -13.68 11.31 -5.11
N ARG A 95 -12.69 12.04 -4.59
CA ARG A 95 -11.47 12.48 -5.29
C ARG A 95 -10.30 12.52 -4.32
N ALA A 96 -9.11 12.20 -4.82
CA ALA A 96 -7.87 12.45 -4.11
C ALA A 96 -7.41 13.92 -4.25
N PRO A 97 -6.60 14.42 -3.29
CA PRO A 97 -5.83 15.63 -3.48
C PRO A 97 -4.79 15.45 -4.59
N LEU A 98 -4.12 16.53 -4.97
CA LEU A 98 -2.99 16.45 -5.88
C LEU A 98 -1.86 15.60 -5.26
N PRO A 99 -1.21 14.73 -6.04
CA PRO A 99 -0.07 13.95 -5.59
C PRO A 99 1.11 14.87 -5.26
N PRO A 100 2.00 14.47 -4.33
CA PRO A 100 3.23 15.22 -4.06
C PRO A 100 4.11 15.33 -5.31
N GLN A 101 4.68 16.51 -5.57
CA GLN A 101 5.41 16.78 -6.82
C GLN A 101 6.85 16.27 -6.86
N ASN A 102 7.43 15.86 -5.73
CA ASN A 102 8.84 15.46 -5.64
C ASN A 102 8.96 13.96 -5.38
N GLY A 103 8.84 13.17 -6.45
CA GLY A 103 8.81 11.70 -6.40
C GLY A 103 10.14 11.01 -6.76
N GLU A 104 11.27 11.71 -6.85
CA GLU A 104 12.50 11.06 -7.32
C GLU A 104 12.95 9.93 -6.37
N LEU A 105 13.19 8.75 -6.92
CA LEU A 105 13.66 7.58 -6.19
C LEU A 105 15.12 7.29 -6.53
N GLY A 106 15.88 6.89 -5.51
CA GLY A 106 17.21 6.32 -5.74
C GLY A 106 17.10 5.02 -6.55
N PHE A 107 18.14 4.70 -7.31
CA PHE A 107 18.20 3.50 -8.15
C PHE A 107 17.98 2.17 -7.39
N ASP A 108 18.28 2.15 -6.09
CA ASP A 108 18.09 0.99 -5.22
C ASP A 108 16.63 0.74 -4.84
N LYS A 109 15.72 1.67 -5.16
CA LYS A 109 14.31 1.63 -4.82
C LYS A 109 13.43 1.57 -6.06
N ILE A 110 12.23 1.07 -5.85
CA ILE A 110 11.18 1.03 -6.85
C ILE A 110 9.87 1.49 -6.23
N ASP A 111 9.09 2.22 -7.01
CA ASP A 111 7.67 2.38 -6.77
C ASP A 111 6.96 1.11 -7.27
N VAL A 112 6.24 0.48 -6.36
CA VAL A 112 5.59 -0.81 -6.59
C VAL A 112 4.40 -0.66 -7.53
N LEU A 113 3.66 0.45 -7.45
CA LEU A 113 2.48 0.68 -8.28
C LEU A 113 2.82 1.19 -9.67
N GLU A 114 3.99 1.82 -9.83
CA GLU A 114 4.56 2.13 -11.14
C GLU A 114 5.03 0.85 -11.86
N GLU A 115 5.64 -0.10 -11.12
CA GLU A 115 6.14 -1.37 -11.68
C GLU A 115 5.01 -2.37 -11.96
N ASP A 116 4.05 -2.50 -11.04
CA ASP A 116 2.91 -3.41 -11.12
C ASP A 116 1.62 -2.72 -10.65
N PRO A 117 0.92 -1.99 -11.54
CA PRO A 117 -0.32 -1.27 -11.20
C PRO A 117 -1.46 -2.20 -10.73
N GLU A 118 -1.41 -3.48 -11.11
CA GLU A 118 -2.45 -4.46 -10.81
C GLU A 118 -2.08 -5.36 -9.61
N ILE A 119 -1.03 -5.02 -8.86
CA ILE A 119 -0.49 -5.87 -7.79
C ILE A 119 -1.52 -6.26 -6.72
N PHE A 120 -2.49 -5.39 -6.45
CA PHE A 120 -3.56 -5.64 -5.48
C PHE A 120 -4.66 -6.59 -6.00
N LYS A 121 -4.74 -6.81 -7.31
CA LYS A 121 -5.77 -7.61 -7.96
C LYS A 121 -5.27 -9.00 -8.36
N ARG A 122 -3.96 -9.18 -8.51
CA ARG A 122 -3.38 -10.48 -8.89
C ARG A 122 -3.36 -11.45 -7.72
N LEU A 123 -3.37 -12.75 -8.06
CA LEU A 123 -3.04 -13.80 -7.10
C LEU A 123 -1.53 -13.76 -6.82
N SER A 124 -1.14 -14.02 -5.57
CA SER A 124 0.27 -14.06 -5.21
C SER A 124 0.94 -15.28 -5.83
N ASP A 125 2.14 -15.11 -6.38
CA ASP A 125 3.00 -16.21 -6.82
C ASP A 125 3.58 -17.03 -5.65
N LEU A 126 3.43 -16.54 -4.43
CA LEU A 126 3.75 -17.26 -3.20
C LEU A 126 2.60 -18.14 -2.69
N THR A 127 1.44 -18.12 -3.36
CA THR A 127 0.33 -19.00 -3.04
C THR A 127 0.75 -20.44 -3.35
N PRO A 128 0.66 -21.38 -2.40
CA PRO A 128 0.96 -22.78 -2.68
C PRO A 128 0.05 -23.31 -3.79
N ASP A 129 0.61 -24.14 -4.67
CA ASP A 129 -0.19 -24.89 -5.64
C ASP A 129 -1.21 -25.75 -4.87
N ALA A 130 -2.43 -25.83 -5.39
CA ALA A 130 -3.41 -26.76 -4.87
C ALA A 130 -3.04 -28.16 -5.38
N ASP A 131 -2.75 -29.07 -4.44
CA ASP A 131 -2.57 -30.51 -4.70
C ASP A 131 -3.85 -31.17 -5.24
#